data_AF-A0A351FLC0-F1
#
_entry.id   AF-A0A351FLC0-F1
#
_cell.length_a   1.000
_cell.length_b   1.000
_cell.length_c   1.000
_cell.angle_alpha   90.00
_cell.angle_beta   90.00
_cell.angle_gamma   90.00
#
_symmetry.space_group_name_H-M   'P 1'
#
loop_
_entity.id
_entity.type
_entity.pdbx_description
1 polymer ?
#
loop_
_entity_poly.entity_id
_entity_poly.type
_entity_poly.pdbx_seq_one_letter_code
_entity_poly.pdbx_strand_id
1 'polypeptide(L)'
;PNGPVNVIREHHINPDLLFIGTEFQVWVSNTGGENWTSMKLDMPTSPVHDIKIQERDNDLVVATHGRGIYVTDIAPLSALTPTVMAEDAFFFTPEPEIRWVAVDRTNYSSSNFEGESEAPGASLFFYLRRDAEVTLTIYQGQIAISEIEHEGTAGINVVQWDMLKKIERSQEERDRIREQRQTRSGGGFGRQNGDTTRFAISEATPGSYRVVLRVDDMELEEVVTILKDEWWQERR
;
A
#
# COMPACT_ATOMS: atom_id res chain seq x y z
N PRO A 1 0.62 -14.82 24.60
CA PRO A 1 -0.20 -15.66 23.68
C PRO A 1 -0.35 -17.08 24.25
N ASN A 2 -1.50 -17.74 24.06
CA ASN A 2 -1.72 -19.11 24.55
C ASN A 2 -1.42 -20.13 23.45
N GLY A 3 -0.60 -21.14 23.75
CA GLY A 3 -0.27 -22.24 22.85
C GLY A 3 1.23 -22.47 22.66
N PRO A 4 1.65 -23.58 22.02
CA PRO A 4 3.05 -23.85 21.72
C PRO A 4 3.61 -22.80 20.75
N VAL A 5 4.84 -22.35 21.02
CA VAL A 5 5.61 -21.47 20.15
C VAL A 5 6.61 -22.32 19.39
N ASN A 6 6.57 -22.25 18.06
CA ASN A 6 7.42 -23.03 17.17
C ASN A 6 8.67 -22.24 16.75
N VAL A 7 8.51 -20.93 16.60
CA VAL A 7 9.55 -20.04 16.09
C VAL A 7 9.41 -18.65 16.71
N ILE A 8 10.55 -18.03 17.00
CA ILE A 8 10.68 -16.62 17.37
C ILE A 8 11.73 -15.96 16.46
N ARG A 9 11.46 -14.72 16.03
CA ARG A 9 12.36 -13.90 15.24
C ARG A 9 12.34 -12.47 15.78
N GLU A 10 13.53 -11.91 15.92
CA GLU A 10 13.75 -10.50 16.23
C GLU A 10 13.99 -9.75 14.92
N HIS A 11 13.50 -8.53 14.82
CA HIS A 11 13.76 -7.67 13.67
C HIS A 11 15.23 -7.25 13.60
N HIS A 12 15.78 -7.18 12.39
CA HIS A 12 17.22 -6.95 12.17
C HIS A 12 17.71 -5.55 12.60
N ILE A 13 16.83 -4.54 12.58
CA ILE A 13 17.11 -3.17 13.06
C ILE A 13 16.50 -2.84 14.44
N ASN A 14 15.23 -3.16 14.68
CA ASN A 14 14.50 -2.79 15.89
C ASN A 14 14.41 -4.00 16.86
N PRO A 15 15.21 -4.04 17.95
CA PRO A 15 15.23 -5.19 18.85
C PRO A 15 13.93 -5.39 19.65
N ASP A 16 13.10 -4.35 19.77
CA ASP A 16 11.81 -4.44 20.46
C ASP A 16 10.71 -5.04 19.56
N LEU A 17 10.96 -5.12 18.25
CA LEU A 17 10.06 -5.73 17.29
C LEU A 17 10.33 -7.23 17.17
N LEU A 18 9.45 -8.03 17.78
CA LEU A 18 9.54 -9.49 17.80
C LEU A 18 8.34 -10.12 17.10
N PHE A 19 8.59 -11.21 16.40
CA PHE A 19 7.58 -12.06 15.77
C PHE A 19 7.65 -13.47 16.34
N ILE A 20 6.49 -14.05 16.62
CA ILE A 20 6.40 -15.48 16.97
C ILE A 20 5.39 -16.19 16.09
N GLY A 21 5.75 -17.41 15.70
CA GLY A 21 4.85 -18.36 15.06
C GLY A 21 4.41 -19.41 16.06
N THR A 22 3.10 -19.67 16.11
CA THR A 22 2.49 -20.70 16.96
C THR A 22 1.78 -21.76 16.13
N GLU A 23 1.21 -22.76 16.80
CA GLU A 23 0.30 -23.75 16.18
C GLU A 23 -0.96 -23.14 15.54
N PHE A 24 -1.20 -21.84 15.74
CA PHE A 24 -2.45 -21.20 15.34
C PHE A 24 -2.27 -20.02 14.38
N GLN A 25 -1.22 -19.21 14.56
CA GLN A 25 -1.02 -17.95 13.82
C GLN A 25 0.32 -17.29 14.14
N VAL A 26 0.56 -16.14 13.51
CA VAL A 26 1.64 -15.20 13.85
C VAL A 26 1.19 -14.19 14.89
N TRP A 27 2.09 -13.83 15.80
CA TRP A 27 1.94 -12.71 16.72
C TRP A 27 3.14 -11.77 16.58
N VAL A 28 2.90 -10.49 16.84
CA VAL A 28 3.91 -9.44 16.84
C VAL A 28 3.94 -8.74 18.18
N SER A 29 5.12 -8.30 18.61
CA SER A 29 5.34 -7.45 19.76
C SER A 29 6.20 -6.27 19.34
N ASN A 30 5.81 -5.05 19.73
CA ASN A 30 6.61 -3.82 19.57
C ASN A 30 7.19 -3.35 20.92
N THR A 31 7.27 -4.26 21.90
CA THR A 31 7.64 -3.98 23.30
C THR A 31 8.63 -5.01 23.84
N GLY A 32 9.45 -5.61 22.98
CA GLY A 32 10.45 -6.60 23.40
C GLY A 32 9.86 -7.88 24.02
N GLY A 33 8.58 -8.16 23.79
CA GLY A 33 7.87 -9.34 24.26
C GLY A 33 6.96 -9.12 25.47
N GLU A 34 6.85 -7.89 25.98
CA GLU A 34 5.92 -7.57 27.07
C GLU A 34 4.45 -7.70 26.65
N ASN A 35 4.10 -7.15 25.47
CA ASN A 35 2.76 -7.17 24.89
C ASN A 35 2.78 -7.80 23.49
N TRP A 36 1.76 -8.62 23.21
CA TRP A 36 1.64 -9.33 21.94
C TRP A 36 0.30 -9.07 21.28
N THR A 37 0.33 -8.72 20.00
CA THR A 37 -0.84 -8.48 19.16
C THR A 37 -0.93 -9.57 18.09
N SER A 38 -2.16 -9.97 17.79
CA SER A 38 -2.43 -10.94 16.72
C SER A 38 -2.07 -10.34 15.36
N MET A 39 -1.17 -10.99 14.62
CA MET A 39 -0.81 -10.63 13.24
C MET A 39 -1.30 -11.73 12.27
N LYS A 40 -2.52 -12.23 12.51
CA LYS A 40 -3.13 -13.27 11.69
C LYS A 40 -3.56 -12.74 10.30
N LEU A 41 -3.99 -11.48 10.23
CA LEU A 41 -4.50 -10.84 9.00
C LEU A 41 -5.53 -11.75 8.30
N ASP A 42 -5.35 -12.02 7.01
CA ASP A 42 -6.18 -12.89 6.17
C ASP A 42 -5.78 -14.38 6.26
N MET A 43 -4.69 -14.71 6.94
CA MET A 43 -4.21 -16.08 7.09
C MET A 43 -5.24 -16.94 7.85
N PRO A 44 -5.55 -18.17 7.41
CA PRO A 44 -6.36 -19.08 8.19
C PRO A 44 -5.61 -19.48 9.48
N THR A 45 -6.35 -20.01 10.47
CA THR A 45 -5.69 -20.63 11.63
C THR A 45 -4.91 -21.85 11.15
N SER A 46 -3.58 -21.79 11.25
CA SER A 46 -2.66 -22.79 10.74
C SER A 46 -1.36 -22.77 11.53
N PRO A 47 -0.70 -23.93 11.74
CA PRO A 47 0.62 -23.96 12.36
C PRO A 47 1.65 -23.19 11.54
N VAL A 48 2.39 -22.32 12.21
CA VAL A 48 3.54 -21.60 11.67
C VAL A 48 4.81 -22.31 12.15
N HIS A 49 5.59 -22.85 11.20
CA HIS A 49 6.80 -23.62 11.53
C HIS A 49 8.07 -22.81 11.46
N ASP A 50 8.14 -21.82 10.57
CA ASP A 50 9.29 -20.92 10.46
C ASP A 50 8.84 -19.51 10.05
N ILE A 51 9.67 -18.54 10.41
CA ILE A 51 9.53 -17.13 10.04
C ILE A 51 10.92 -16.65 9.61
N LYS A 52 10.99 -15.87 8.55
CA LYS A 52 12.20 -15.16 8.12
C LYS A 52 11.87 -13.71 7.85
N ILE A 53 12.82 -12.84 8.13
CA ILE A 53 12.75 -11.44 7.74
C ILE A 53 13.70 -11.27 6.57
N GLN A 54 13.18 -10.72 5.47
CA GLN A 54 13.97 -10.37 4.31
C GLN A 54 14.45 -8.94 4.51
N GLU A 55 15.76 -8.75 4.72
CA GLU A 55 16.33 -7.47 5.18
C GLU A 55 16.31 -6.35 4.12
N ARG A 56 16.36 -6.69 2.83
CA ARG A 56 16.37 -5.71 1.73
C ARG A 56 15.04 -4.98 1.63
N ASP A 57 13.95 -5.73 1.75
CA ASP A 57 12.58 -5.25 1.50
C ASP A 57 11.78 -5.10 2.81
N ASN A 58 12.36 -5.42 3.97
CA ASN A 58 11.64 -5.50 5.25
C ASN A 58 10.36 -6.34 5.17
N ASP A 59 10.43 -7.48 4.49
CA ASP A 59 9.31 -8.41 4.39
C ASP A 59 9.39 -9.50 5.46
N LEU A 60 8.24 -9.83 6.04
CA LEU A 60 8.06 -11.01 6.88
C LEU A 60 7.59 -12.20 6.04
N VAL A 61 8.43 -13.21 5.92
CA VAL A 61 8.14 -14.47 5.23
C VAL A 61 7.72 -15.52 6.26
N VAL A 62 6.50 -16.02 6.16
CA VAL A 62 5.88 -16.95 7.12
C VAL A 62 5.66 -18.31 6.44
N ALA A 63 6.35 -19.34 6.95
CA ALA A 63 6.19 -20.72 6.47
C ALA A 63 5.17 -21.47 7.33
N THR A 64 4.07 -21.88 6.70
CA THR A 64 2.95 -22.57 7.37
C THR A 64 2.96 -24.08 7.11
N HIS A 65 2.24 -24.84 7.93
CA HIS A 65 1.96 -26.26 7.67
C HIS A 65 0.78 -26.43 6.71
N GLY A 66 1.05 -26.72 5.44
CA GLY A 66 0.03 -27.11 4.47
C GLY A 66 -0.79 -25.95 3.85
N ARG A 67 -0.39 -24.70 4.08
CA ARG A 67 -0.99 -23.50 3.45
C ARG A 67 0.00 -22.63 2.67
N GLY A 68 1.22 -23.13 2.43
CA GLY A 68 2.23 -22.41 1.67
C GLY A 68 2.95 -21.33 2.48
N ILE A 69 3.35 -20.26 1.80
CA ILE A 69 4.10 -19.14 2.35
C ILE A 69 3.24 -17.88 2.28
N TYR A 70 3.26 -17.10 3.36
CA TYR A 70 2.69 -15.76 3.40
C TYR A 70 3.84 -14.74 3.46
N VAL A 71 3.69 -13.62 2.77
CA VAL A 71 4.66 -12.52 2.76
C VAL A 71 3.89 -11.24 3.02
N THR A 72 4.45 -10.37 3.85
CA THR A 72 3.89 -9.04 4.11
C THR A 72 5.00 -8.09 4.46
N ASP A 73 4.87 -6.86 4.00
CA ASP A 73 5.71 -5.75 4.41
C ASP A 73 5.53 -5.51 5.92
N ILE A 74 6.65 -5.34 6.64
CA ILE A 74 6.71 -5.00 8.06
C ILE A 74 7.47 -3.69 8.34
N ALA A 75 7.84 -2.93 7.32
CA ALA A 75 8.46 -1.62 7.48
C ALA A 75 7.65 -0.68 8.41
N PRO A 76 6.31 -0.55 8.30
CA PRO A 76 5.53 0.27 9.22
C PRO A 76 5.62 -0.21 10.68
N LEU A 77 5.68 -1.53 10.90
CA LEU A 77 5.82 -2.10 12.24
C LEU A 77 7.19 -1.79 12.85
N SER A 78 8.24 -1.78 12.03
CA SER A 78 9.60 -1.46 12.49
C SER A 78 9.71 -0.02 13.00
N ALA A 79 8.98 0.91 12.38
CA ALA A 79 8.93 2.32 12.74
C ALA A 79 7.90 2.61 13.86
N LEU A 80 6.95 1.71 14.12
CA LEU A 80 5.93 1.86 15.16
C LEU A 80 6.53 1.62 16.56
N THR A 81 7.20 2.65 17.08
CA THR A 81 7.78 2.69 18.43
C THR A 81 6.79 3.22 19.46
N PRO A 82 7.01 3.02 20.78
CA PRO A 82 6.18 3.63 21.82
C PRO A 82 6.05 5.15 21.71
N THR A 83 7.09 5.84 21.21
CA THR A 83 7.06 7.27 20.93
C THR A 83 6.08 7.60 19.82
N VAL A 84 6.12 6.87 18.70
CA VAL A 84 5.17 7.06 17.59
C VAL A 84 3.73 6.77 18.03
N MET A 85 3.53 5.72 18.84
CA MET A 85 2.20 5.38 19.38
C MET A 85 1.67 6.40 20.40
N ALA A 86 2.51 7.31 20.90
CA ALA A 86 2.10 8.39 21.80
C ALA A 86 1.57 9.63 21.05
N GLU A 87 1.91 9.77 19.76
CA GLU A 87 1.42 10.82 18.86
C GLU A 87 -0.04 10.54 18.45
N ASP A 88 -0.76 11.58 18.04
CA ASP A 88 -2.14 11.43 17.57
C ASP A 88 -2.22 10.79 16.17
N ALA A 89 -1.25 11.10 15.31
CA ALA A 89 -1.07 10.49 14.00
C ALA A 89 0.42 10.46 13.61
N PHE A 90 0.79 9.51 12.75
CA PHE A 90 2.15 9.42 12.20
C PHE A 90 2.10 8.92 10.75
N PHE A 91 2.83 9.57 9.84
CA PHE A 91 2.90 9.16 8.45
C PHE A 91 4.20 8.41 8.22
N PHE A 92 4.12 7.14 7.81
CA PHE A 92 5.33 6.35 7.54
C PHE A 92 5.90 6.73 6.18
N THR A 93 7.24 6.79 6.10
CA THR A 93 7.94 7.01 4.84
C THR A 93 7.58 5.92 3.82
N PRO A 94 6.93 6.26 2.69
CA PRO A 94 6.57 5.28 1.67
C PRO A 94 7.79 4.67 0.99
N GLU A 95 7.70 3.40 0.65
CA GLU A 95 8.75 2.73 -0.11
C GLU A 95 8.78 3.22 -1.58
N PRO A 96 9.95 3.17 -2.25
CA PRO A 96 10.03 3.43 -3.68
C PRO A 96 9.32 2.34 -4.49
N GLU A 97 8.44 2.74 -5.39
CA GLU A 97 7.51 1.84 -6.07
C GLU A 97 7.74 1.75 -7.57
N ILE A 98 7.76 0.54 -8.12
CA ILE A 98 7.93 0.33 -9.56
C ILE A 98 6.56 0.44 -10.22
N ARG A 99 6.43 1.36 -11.18
CA ARG A 99 5.27 1.39 -12.05
C ARG A 99 5.43 0.40 -13.20
N TRP A 100 4.98 -0.83 -12.97
CA TRP A 100 4.98 -1.90 -13.96
C TRP A 100 4.18 -1.52 -15.21
N VAL A 101 4.81 -1.59 -16.38
CA VAL A 101 4.19 -1.15 -17.65
C VAL A 101 3.35 -2.25 -18.29
N ALA A 102 3.71 -3.51 -18.10
CA ALA A 102 2.95 -4.64 -18.59
C ALA A 102 3.11 -5.85 -17.66
N VAL A 103 1.98 -6.45 -17.29
CA VAL A 103 1.95 -7.76 -16.66
C VAL A 103 2.28 -8.81 -17.73
N ASP A 104 3.19 -9.74 -17.45
CA ASP A 104 3.42 -10.86 -18.35
C ASP A 104 2.14 -11.71 -18.43
N ARG A 105 1.57 -11.81 -19.63
CA ARG A 105 0.31 -12.54 -19.87
C ARG A 105 0.55 -13.95 -20.38
N THR A 106 1.79 -14.44 -20.37
CA THR A 106 2.14 -15.77 -20.93
C THR A 106 2.05 -16.92 -19.91
N ASN A 107 1.38 -16.71 -18.78
CA ASN A 107 1.21 -17.72 -17.74
C ASN A 107 -0.04 -18.59 -17.97
N TYR A 108 0.15 -19.90 -18.04
CA TYR A 108 -0.92 -20.90 -18.08
C TYR A 108 -1.16 -21.45 -16.68
N SER A 109 -2.40 -21.83 -16.36
CA SER A 109 -2.76 -22.41 -15.04
C SER A 109 -1.98 -23.68 -14.70
N SER A 110 -1.52 -24.43 -15.70
CA SER A 110 -0.67 -25.61 -15.53
C SER A 110 0.79 -25.30 -15.19
N SER A 111 1.21 -24.03 -15.23
CA SER A 111 2.55 -23.55 -14.88
C SER A 111 2.54 -22.47 -13.80
N ASN A 112 1.37 -22.07 -13.30
CA ASN A 112 1.23 -20.98 -12.36
C ASN A 112 1.09 -21.51 -10.93
N PHE A 113 2.18 -21.48 -10.17
CA PHE A 113 2.22 -21.73 -8.72
C PHE A 113 2.37 -20.42 -7.93
N GLU A 114 2.13 -19.27 -8.57
CA GLU A 114 2.29 -17.94 -7.97
C GLU A 114 1.12 -17.62 -7.05
N GLY A 115 1.41 -16.94 -5.95
CA GLY A 115 0.42 -16.28 -5.11
C GLY A 115 -0.08 -14.99 -5.75
N GLU A 116 -1.11 -14.40 -5.14
CA GLU A 116 -1.52 -13.04 -5.50
C GLU A 116 -0.36 -12.08 -5.18
N SER A 117 0.07 -11.29 -6.17
CA SER A 117 1.06 -10.23 -5.98
C SER A 117 0.42 -9.05 -5.26
N GLU A 118 1.25 -8.18 -4.68
CA GLU A 118 0.77 -6.89 -4.17
C GLU A 118 -0.01 -6.14 -5.28
N ALA A 119 -1.11 -5.50 -4.87
CA ALA A 119 -1.90 -4.73 -5.80
C ALA A 119 -1.03 -3.61 -6.44
N PRO A 120 -1.27 -3.27 -7.71
CA PRO A 120 -0.48 -2.22 -8.36
C PRO A 120 -0.81 -0.86 -7.73
N GLY A 121 0.22 -0.12 -7.36
CA GLY A 121 0.08 1.19 -6.76
C GLY A 121 1.22 1.46 -5.78
N ALA A 122 1.15 2.59 -5.10
CA ALA A 122 2.00 2.85 -3.95
C ALA A 122 1.19 2.69 -2.66
N SER A 123 1.69 1.86 -1.76
CA SER A 123 1.13 1.64 -0.43
C SER A 123 1.54 2.78 0.51
N LEU A 124 0.56 3.54 1.00
CA LEU A 124 0.77 4.69 1.89
C LEU A 124 0.29 4.31 3.29
N PHE A 125 1.23 3.99 4.17
CA PHE A 125 0.95 3.61 5.54
C PHE A 125 0.90 4.82 6.47
N PHE A 126 -0.04 4.83 7.42
CA PHE A 126 -0.07 5.82 8.49
C PHE A 126 -0.66 5.21 9.78
N TYR A 127 -0.26 5.75 10.92
CA TYR A 127 -0.78 5.41 12.23
C TYR A 127 -1.79 6.46 12.69
N LEU A 128 -2.88 6.01 13.30
CA LEU A 128 -3.84 6.85 14.01
C LEU A 128 -4.01 6.34 15.43
N ARG A 129 -4.02 7.25 16.40
CA ARG A 129 -4.29 6.90 17.81
C ARG A 129 -5.75 6.55 18.08
N ARG A 130 -6.66 7.13 17.30
CA ARG A 130 -8.12 6.95 17.36
C ARG A 130 -8.69 6.98 15.95
N ASP A 131 -9.92 6.51 15.81
CA ASP A 131 -10.66 6.63 14.54
C ASP A 131 -10.75 8.10 14.12
N ALA A 132 -10.52 8.37 12.84
CA ALA A 132 -10.50 9.70 12.26
C ALA A 132 -10.67 9.65 10.73
N GLU A 133 -11.32 10.68 10.17
CA GLU A 133 -11.32 10.93 8.73
C GLU A 133 -9.95 11.46 8.29
N VAL A 134 -9.46 10.94 7.18
CA VAL A 134 -8.12 11.22 6.66
C VAL A 134 -8.21 11.59 5.19
N THR A 135 -7.44 12.60 4.79
CA THR A 135 -7.25 12.95 3.37
C THR A 135 -5.78 12.88 3.00
N LEU A 136 -5.45 12.09 1.98
CA LEU A 136 -4.13 12.06 1.37
C LEU A 136 -4.15 12.82 0.04
N THR A 137 -3.40 13.92 -0.02
CA THR A 137 -3.24 14.69 -1.25
C THR A 137 -1.84 14.48 -1.82
N ILE A 138 -1.78 14.01 -3.07
CA ILE A 138 -0.54 13.76 -3.79
C ILE A 138 -0.22 14.95 -4.68
N TYR A 139 1.01 15.44 -4.64
CA TYR A 139 1.50 16.59 -5.38
C TYR A 139 2.62 16.21 -6.36
N GLN A 140 2.55 16.80 -7.55
CA GLN A 140 3.68 16.90 -8.47
C GLN A 140 4.13 18.36 -8.52
N GLY A 141 5.26 18.65 -7.85
CA GLY A 141 5.66 20.04 -7.59
C GLY A 141 4.62 20.74 -6.70
N GLN A 142 4.00 21.80 -7.21
CA GLN A 142 2.96 22.57 -6.48
C GLN A 142 1.52 22.15 -6.84
N ILE A 143 1.35 21.23 -7.80
CA ILE A 143 0.03 20.85 -8.32
C ILE A 143 -0.45 19.59 -7.60
N ALA A 144 -1.63 19.64 -6.99
CA ALA A 144 -2.32 18.46 -6.50
C ALA A 144 -2.79 17.62 -7.69
N ILE A 145 -2.33 16.37 -7.78
CA ILE A 145 -2.62 15.46 -8.88
C ILE A 145 -3.58 14.36 -8.50
N SER A 146 -3.74 14.03 -7.22
CA SER A 146 -4.68 13.03 -6.73
C SER A 146 -5.03 13.34 -5.28
N GLU A 147 -6.24 13.00 -4.90
CA GLU A 147 -6.75 13.14 -3.55
C GLU A 147 -7.51 11.87 -3.21
N ILE A 148 -7.27 11.36 -2.00
CA ILE A 148 -7.86 10.11 -1.50
C ILE A 148 -8.41 10.40 -0.11
N GLU A 149 -9.73 10.29 0.02
CA GLU A 149 -10.43 10.33 1.31
C GLU A 149 -10.49 8.92 1.89
N HIS A 150 -10.29 8.78 3.20
CA HIS A 150 -10.29 7.51 3.89
C HIS A 150 -10.83 7.64 5.32
N GLU A 151 -11.72 6.73 5.69
CA GLU A 151 -12.21 6.57 7.07
C GLU A 151 -11.24 5.67 7.84
N GLY A 152 -10.32 6.29 8.59
CA GLY A 152 -9.27 5.58 9.31
C GLY A 152 -9.72 5.05 10.67
N THR A 153 -9.16 3.91 11.07
CA THR A 153 -9.37 3.32 12.41
C THR A 153 -8.13 3.44 13.28
N ALA A 154 -8.28 3.34 14.61
CA ALA A 154 -7.15 3.32 15.54
C ALA A 154 -6.16 2.18 15.21
N GLY A 155 -4.89 2.51 15.02
CA GLY A 155 -3.83 1.59 14.60
C GLY A 155 -3.17 2.00 13.30
N ILE A 156 -2.47 1.05 12.67
CA ILE A 156 -1.89 1.24 11.33
C ILE A 156 -3.00 1.08 10.29
N ASN A 157 -3.06 2.01 9.36
CA ASN A 157 -3.92 2.00 8.19
C ASN A 157 -3.05 2.06 6.94
N VAL A 158 -3.57 1.55 5.83
CA VAL A 158 -2.93 1.60 4.52
C VAL A 158 -3.91 2.11 3.48
N VAL A 159 -3.47 3.05 2.66
CA VAL A 159 -4.21 3.54 1.50
C VAL A 159 -3.36 3.33 0.26
N GLN A 160 -3.97 2.79 -0.78
CA GLN A 160 -3.27 2.55 -2.04
C GLN A 160 -3.51 3.67 -3.03
N TRP A 161 -2.43 4.31 -3.48
CA TRP A 161 -2.48 5.22 -4.61
C TRP A 161 -2.22 4.46 -5.91
N ASP A 162 -3.21 4.43 -6.81
CA ASP A 162 -3.15 3.80 -8.14
C ASP A 162 -2.13 4.42 -9.11
N MET A 163 -1.31 5.37 -8.65
CA MET A 163 -0.36 6.14 -9.45
C MET A 163 -1.01 6.89 -10.62
N LEU A 164 -2.32 7.18 -10.55
CA LEU A 164 -3.01 8.02 -11.52
C LEU A 164 -3.05 9.47 -11.05
N LYS A 165 -2.83 10.37 -12.00
CA LYS A 165 -3.15 11.79 -11.90
C LYS A 165 -4.61 11.97 -12.27
N LYS A 166 -5.42 12.46 -11.34
CA LYS A 166 -6.83 12.86 -11.48
C LYS A 166 -6.94 14.37 -11.26
N ILE A 167 -6.60 15.14 -12.28
CA ILE A 167 -6.63 16.61 -12.20
C ILE A 167 -8.03 17.10 -12.60
N GLU A 168 -8.64 17.94 -11.78
CA GLU A 168 -9.95 18.51 -12.08
C GLU A 168 -9.87 19.47 -13.27
N ARG A 169 -10.68 19.23 -14.31
CA ARG A 169 -10.72 20.08 -15.51
C ARG A 169 -11.44 21.38 -15.24
N SER A 170 -10.98 22.45 -15.91
CA SER A 170 -11.68 23.74 -15.94
C SER A 170 -13.11 23.61 -16.51
N GLN A 171 -13.99 24.53 -16.13
CA GLN A 171 -15.38 24.55 -16.59
C GLN A 171 -15.48 24.66 -18.13
N GLU A 172 -14.63 25.50 -18.74
CA GLU A 172 -14.59 25.66 -20.20
C GLU A 172 -14.20 24.37 -20.93
N GLU A 173 -13.23 23.62 -20.39
CA GLU A 173 -12.78 22.36 -20.99
C GLU A 173 -13.87 21.28 -20.88
N ARG A 174 -14.60 21.25 -19.76
CA ARG A 174 -15.77 20.37 -19.57
C ARG A 174 -16.86 20.68 -20.58
N ASP A 175 -17.17 21.96 -20.79
CA ASP A 175 -18.23 22.39 -21.69
C ASP A 175 -17.87 22.09 -23.15
N ARG A 176 -16.60 22.27 -23.57
CA ARG A 176 -16.12 21.82 -24.89
C ARG A 176 -16.24 20.31 -25.09
N ILE A 177 -15.90 19.50 -24.09
CA ILE A 177 -16.00 18.03 -24.18
C ILE A 177 -17.47 17.60 -24.28
N ARG A 178 -18.37 18.26 -23.53
CA ARG A 178 -19.81 18.03 -23.60
C ARG A 178 -20.38 18.36 -24.99
N GLU A 179 -19.99 19.49 -25.57
CA GLU A 179 -20.39 19.90 -26.93
C GLU A 179 -19.84 18.94 -28.00
N GLN A 180 -18.58 18.51 -27.90
CA GLN A 180 -18.00 17.52 -28.82
C GLN A 180 -18.67 16.14 -28.72
N ARG A 181 -19.14 15.73 -27.54
CA ARG A 181 -19.91 14.49 -27.38
C ARG A 181 -21.30 14.60 -27.98
N GLN A 182 -21.96 15.75 -27.85
CA GLN A 182 -23.28 15.98 -28.45
C GLN A 182 -23.23 15.96 -29.99
N THR A 183 -22.15 16.47 -30.59
CA THR A 183 -21.95 16.46 -32.05
C THR A 183 -21.50 15.11 -32.63
N ARG A 184 -20.99 14.19 -31.79
CA ARG A 184 -20.56 12.83 -32.18
C ARG A 184 -21.59 11.73 -31.94
N SER A 185 -22.85 12.08 -31.66
CA SER A 185 -23.97 11.13 -31.51
C SER A 185 -24.39 10.51 -32.85
N GLY A 186 -23.53 9.67 -33.42
CA GLY A 186 -23.74 8.93 -34.66
C GLY A 186 -22.92 7.64 -34.64
N GLY A 187 -23.32 6.67 -33.82
CA GLY A 187 -22.88 5.28 -33.88
C GLY A 187 -21.51 4.99 -33.26
N GLY A 188 -21.49 4.45 -32.04
CA GLY A 188 -20.27 3.89 -31.45
C GLY A 188 -20.48 3.38 -30.04
N PHE A 189 -20.65 2.06 -29.91
CA PHE A 189 -20.60 1.36 -28.62
C PHE A 189 -19.25 1.61 -27.96
N GLY A 190 -19.24 2.39 -26.89
CA GLY A 190 -18.05 2.65 -26.07
C GLY A 190 -18.45 2.83 -24.62
N ARG A 191 -18.71 1.72 -23.92
CA ARG A 191 -18.68 1.71 -22.46
C ARG A 191 -17.22 1.95 -22.05
N GLN A 192 -16.93 3.12 -21.50
CA GLN A 192 -15.67 3.33 -20.77
C GLN A 192 -15.99 3.98 -19.43
N ASN A 193 -15.58 3.27 -18.37
CA ASN A 193 -15.78 3.60 -16.97
C ASN A 193 -15.02 4.87 -16.58
N GLY A 194 -15.65 5.73 -15.76
CA GLY A 194 -15.00 6.88 -15.09
C GLY A 194 -15.47 8.25 -15.57
N ASP A 195 -15.55 9.21 -14.66
CA ASP A 195 -15.91 10.63 -14.92
C ASP A 195 -14.79 11.38 -15.65
N THR A 196 -14.51 10.93 -16.87
CA THR A 196 -13.56 11.53 -17.81
C THR A 196 -14.02 12.90 -18.33
N THR A 197 -15.19 13.38 -17.93
CA THR A 197 -15.64 14.75 -18.24
C THR A 197 -15.07 15.70 -17.20
N ARG A 198 -15.21 15.34 -15.92
CA ARG A 198 -14.79 16.16 -14.79
C ARG A 198 -13.27 16.12 -14.56
N PHE A 199 -12.63 14.97 -14.72
CA PHE A 199 -11.21 14.77 -14.42
C PHE A 199 -10.38 14.38 -15.64
N ALA A 200 -9.23 15.04 -15.80
CA ALA A 200 -8.17 14.61 -16.69
C ALA A 200 -7.37 13.51 -15.99
N ILE A 201 -7.52 12.27 -16.48
CA ILE A 201 -6.86 11.09 -15.94
C ILE A 201 -5.64 10.77 -16.80
N SER A 202 -4.47 10.68 -16.17
CA SER A 202 -3.21 10.27 -16.82
C SER A 202 -2.31 9.54 -15.82
N GLU A 203 -1.33 8.79 -16.29
CA GLU A 203 -0.41 8.06 -15.42
C GLU A 203 0.65 8.99 -14.80
N ALA A 204 1.04 8.68 -13.56
CA ALA A 204 2.22 9.26 -12.96
C ALA A 204 3.50 8.75 -13.63
N THR A 205 4.40 9.67 -13.96
CA THR A 205 5.70 9.37 -14.56
C THR A 205 6.70 9.00 -13.47
N PRO A 206 7.76 8.23 -13.77
CA PRO A 206 8.84 8.02 -12.80
C PRO A 206 9.38 9.36 -12.25
N GLY A 207 9.65 9.39 -10.95
CA GLY A 207 10.03 10.60 -10.21
C GLY A 207 9.45 10.63 -8.79
N SER A 208 9.75 11.71 -8.07
CA SER A 208 9.30 11.90 -6.68
C SER A 208 8.01 12.71 -6.61
N TYR A 209 7.13 12.30 -5.70
CA TYR A 209 5.83 12.91 -5.45
C TYR A 209 5.70 13.18 -3.95
N ARG A 210 5.27 14.39 -3.62
CA ARG A 210 5.05 14.80 -2.24
C ARG A 210 3.64 14.39 -1.84
N VAL A 211 3.49 13.68 -0.74
CA VAL A 211 2.21 13.22 -0.22
C VAL A 211 1.97 13.94 1.10
N VAL A 212 0.82 14.59 1.21
CA VAL A 212 0.40 15.27 2.43
C VAL A 212 -0.78 14.50 3.01
N LEU A 213 -0.58 13.97 4.21
CA LEU A 213 -1.59 13.34 5.03
C LEU A 213 -2.22 14.41 5.94
N ARG A 214 -3.54 14.60 5.80
CA ARG A 214 -4.35 15.47 6.66
C ARG A 214 -5.22 14.65 7.58
N VAL A 215 -5.10 14.91 8.87
CA VAL A 215 -5.94 14.30 9.93
C VAL A 215 -6.28 15.40 10.92
N ASP A 216 -7.57 15.71 11.07
CA ASP A 216 -8.03 16.85 11.87
C ASP A 216 -7.29 18.16 11.50
N ASP A 217 -6.55 18.76 12.44
CA ASP A 217 -5.75 19.98 12.25
C ASP A 217 -4.25 19.67 11.93
N MET A 218 -3.88 18.39 11.82
CA MET A 218 -2.51 17.96 11.57
C MET A 218 -2.25 17.78 10.07
N GLU A 219 -1.10 18.26 9.61
CA GLU A 219 -0.53 17.97 8.29
C GLU A 219 0.80 17.25 8.46
N LEU A 220 0.91 16.04 7.92
CA LEU A 220 2.13 15.24 7.89
C LEU A 220 2.54 15.04 6.43
N GLU A 221 3.83 15.12 6.14
CA GLU A 221 4.33 15.09 4.77
C GLU A 221 5.41 14.04 4.61
N GLU A 222 5.29 13.26 3.54
CA GLU A 222 6.30 12.31 3.10
C GLU A 222 6.48 12.36 1.57
N VAL A 223 7.51 11.68 1.08
CA VAL A 223 7.79 11.58 -0.36
C VAL A 223 7.70 10.14 -0.81
N VAL A 224 6.87 9.87 -1.81
CA VAL A 224 6.86 8.60 -2.53
C VAL A 224 7.63 8.74 -3.84
N THR A 225 8.45 7.76 -4.16
CA THR A 225 9.25 7.75 -5.40
C THR A 225 8.76 6.67 -6.33
N ILE A 226 8.34 7.04 -7.54
CA ILE A 226 8.01 6.11 -8.60
C ILE A 226 9.28 5.80 -9.40
N LEU A 227 9.66 4.52 -9.39
CA LEU A 227 10.76 3.98 -10.16
C LEU A 227 10.31 3.58 -11.57
N LYS A 228 11.30 3.50 -12.44
CA LYS A 228 11.14 3.09 -13.82
C LYS A 228 11.15 1.56 -13.92
N ASP A 229 10.27 1.01 -14.75
CA ASP A 229 10.32 -0.40 -15.14
C ASP A 229 11.48 -0.61 -16.14
N GLU A 230 12.65 -0.99 -15.62
CA GLU A 230 13.84 -1.25 -16.43
C GLU A 230 13.70 -2.54 -17.28
N TRP A 231 12.95 -3.53 -16.80
CA TRP A 231 12.77 -4.81 -17.50
C TRP A 231 11.99 -4.63 -18.80
N TRP A 232 10.98 -3.77 -18.81
CA TRP A 232 10.24 -3.44 -20.02
C TRP A 232 11.08 -2.66 -21.05
N GLN A 233 12.07 -1.88 -20.59
CA GLN A 233 12.91 -1.08 -21.48
C GLN A 233 13.88 -1.95 -22.28
N GLU A 234 14.44 -2.99 -21.67
CA GLU A 234 15.36 -3.92 -22.35
C GLU A 234 14.68 -4.75 -23.45
N ARG A 235 13.35 -4.88 -23.42
CA ARG A 235 12.57 -5.59 -24.43
C ARG A 235 12.23 -4.72 -25.67
N ARG A 236 12.62 -3.44 -25.71
CA ARG A 236 12.33 -2.50 -26.82
C ARG A 236 13.52 -2.21 -27.72
#